data_AF-A0A2S6T277-F1
#
_entry.id   AF-A0A2S6T277-F1
#
_cell.length_a   1.000
_cell.length_b   1.000
_cell.length_c   1.000
_cell.angle_alpha   90.00
_cell.angle_beta   90.00
_cell.angle_gamma   90.00
#
_symmetry.space_group_name_H-M   'P 1'
#
loop_
_entity.id
_entity.type
_entity.pdbx_description
1 polymer ?
#
loop_
_entity_poly.entity_id
_entity_poly.type
_entity_poly.pdbx_seq_one_letter_code
_entity_poly.pdbx_strand_id
1 'polypeptide(L)'
;SWGSLGLIYDVDEFGEGGVDSWSVMHDPANAGTMIVLDDTNNNIVNTAIYLGMDNPYNLSEAEMEQVKQTLIAQKKLVVTYFAGFDEGNQIWDSGGISLMFSMGEFQEVALRDMGHNVKYIIPKEGGIGWLDTWAMTAGADEELAHAWANFFIEKSTQEVMNERYGYGTVTHESPGLDYADRLNWLQPAEDFEWRNRVWNEVKASN
;
A
#
# COMPACT_ATOMS: atom_id res chain seq x y z
N SER A 1 -14.95 4.61 0.85
CA SER A 1 -14.48 3.21 1.04
C SER A 1 -13.15 3.26 1.74
N TRP A 2 -12.67 2.13 2.25
CA TRP A 2 -11.32 2.05 2.77
C TRP A 2 -10.55 0.91 2.09
N GLY A 3 -9.24 0.88 2.29
CA GLY A 3 -8.40 -0.21 1.87
C GLY A 3 -7.02 -0.06 2.48
N SER A 4 -6.06 -0.79 1.93
CA SER A 4 -4.72 -0.82 2.48
C SER A 4 -3.63 -0.79 1.41
N LEU A 5 -2.40 -0.51 1.84
CA LEU A 5 -1.20 -0.81 1.06
C LEU A 5 -0.42 -1.88 1.81
N GLY A 6 -0.19 -2.99 1.14
CA GLY A 6 0.32 -4.23 1.70
C GLY A 6 1.38 -4.85 0.80
N LEU A 7 1.76 -6.08 1.14
CA LEU A 7 2.79 -6.82 0.44
C LEU A 7 2.14 -7.88 -0.43
N ILE A 8 2.52 -7.93 -1.70
CA ILE A 8 2.22 -9.05 -2.58
C ILE A 8 3.47 -9.92 -2.71
N TYR A 9 3.33 -11.23 -2.57
CA TYR A 9 4.40 -12.20 -2.80
C TYR A 9 3.98 -13.35 -3.73
N ASP A 10 4.96 -13.94 -4.40
CA ASP A 10 4.80 -15.16 -5.20
C ASP A 10 4.71 -16.39 -4.27
N VAL A 11 3.57 -17.07 -4.31
CA VAL A 11 3.29 -18.24 -3.48
C VAL A 11 4.12 -19.45 -3.94
N ASP A 12 4.49 -19.53 -5.22
CA ASP A 12 5.30 -20.65 -5.73
C ASP A 12 6.75 -20.56 -5.21
N GLU A 13 7.25 -19.35 -4.92
CA GLU A 13 8.57 -19.11 -4.37
C GLU A 13 8.61 -19.22 -2.83
N PHE A 14 7.69 -18.53 -2.14
CA PHE A 14 7.72 -18.44 -0.68
C PHE A 14 6.86 -19.50 0.03
N GLY A 15 5.95 -20.15 -0.68
CA GLY A 15 4.92 -21.01 -0.10
C GLY A 15 3.78 -20.21 0.56
N GLU A 16 2.61 -20.83 0.64
CA GLU A 16 1.45 -20.19 1.27
C GLU A 16 1.70 -19.95 2.77
N GLY A 17 1.61 -18.69 3.19
CA GLY A 17 1.94 -18.26 4.56
C GLY A 17 3.44 -18.15 4.84
N GLY A 18 4.29 -18.24 3.81
CA GLY A 18 5.75 -18.12 3.95
C GLY A 18 6.25 -16.69 4.20
N VAL A 19 5.41 -15.69 3.96
CA VAL A 19 5.70 -14.27 4.22
C VAL A 19 4.70 -13.72 5.23
N ASP A 20 5.21 -13.09 6.30
CA ASP A 20 4.41 -12.42 7.34
C ASP A 20 5.12 -11.17 7.92
N SER A 21 6.17 -10.67 7.26
CA SER A 21 6.95 -9.51 7.72
C SER A 21 7.45 -8.68 6.56
N TRP A 22 7.47 -7.35 6.73
CA TRP A 22 8.13 -6.43 5.79
C TRP A 22 9.63 -6.71 5.64
N SER A 23 10.26 -7.42 6.57
CA SER A 23 11.69 -7.75 6.51
C SER A 23 12.10 -8.44 5.21
N VAL A 24 11.19 -9.17 4.55
CA VAL A 24 11.45 -9.84 3.26
C VAL A 24 11.85 -8.84 2.16
N MET A 25 11.31 -7.62 2.21
CA MET A 25 11.63 -6.51 1.29
C MET A 25 12.96 -5.81 1.65
N HIS A 26 13.61 -6.23 2.73
CA HIS A 26 14.89 -5.70 3.21
C HIS A 26 15.98 -6.78 3.28
N ASP A 27 15.66 -8.02 2.90
CA ASP A 27 16.59 -9.15 2.89
C ASP A 27 17.41 -9.16 1.58
N PRO A 28 18.75 -9.06 1.64
CA PRO A 28 19.60 -9.18 0.46
C PRO A 28 19.45 -10.48 -0.34
N ALA A 29 18.89 -11.54 0.25
CA ALA A 29 18.57 -12.78 -0.48
C ALA A 29 17.54 -12.56 -1.60
N ASN A 30 16.68 -11.55 -1.46
CA ASN A 30 15.63 -11.20 -2.44
C ASN A 30 16.03 -10.04 -3.36
N ALA A 31 17.33 -9.68 -3.39
CA ALA A 31 17.82 -8.61 -4.25
C ALA A 31 17.52 -8.92 -5.72
N GLY A 32 16.94 -7.95 -6.43
CA GLY A 32 16.63 -8.07 -7.85
C GLY A 32 15.34 -8.84 -8.16
N THR A 33 14.53 -9.16 -7.15
CA THR A 33 13.21 -9.81 -7.35
C THR A 33 12.04 -8.99 -6.82
N MET A 34 12.25 -7.72 -6.47
CA MET A 34 11.21 -6.89 -5.87
C MET A 34 10.96 -5.56 -6.60
N ILE A 35 9.69 -5.14 -6.60
CA ILE A 35 9.25 -3.82 -7.11
C ILE A 35 8.47 -3.05 -6.04
N VAL A 36 8.49 -1.73 -6.13
CA VAL A 36 7.98 -0.85 -5.08
C VAL A 36 7.21 0.31 -5.70
N LEU A 37 6.06 0.69 -5.12
CA LEU A 37 5.33 1.90 -5.51
C LEU A 37 6.23 3.15 -5.40
N ASP A 38 6.29 4.01 -6.43
CA ASP A 38 6.95 5.32 -6.39
C ASP A 38 6.05 6.38 -5.74
N ASP A 39 5.84 6.26 -4.43
CA ASP A 39 5.15 7.28 -3.64
C ASP A 39 5.98 7.65 -2.40
N THR A 40 6.37 8.92 -2.31
CA THR A 40 7.17 9.47 -1.20
C THR A 40 6.58 9.08 0.15
N ASN A 41 5.29 9.38 0.35
CA ASN A 41 4.68 9.31 1.67
C ASN A 41 4.51 7.85 2.11
N ASN A 42 4.05 7.00 1.20
CA ASN A 42 3.81 5.58 1.48
C ASN A 42 5.12 4.84 1.75
N ASN A 43 6.22 5.15 1.03
CA ASN A 43 7.52 4.52 1.33
C ASN A 43 8.06 4.91 2.71
N ILE A 44 7.96 6.19 3.08
CA ILE A 44 8.39 6.68 4.39
C ILE A 44 7.55 6.06 5.50
N VAL A 45 6.22 6.07 5.35
CA VAL A 45 5.29 5.51 6.34
C VAL A 45 5.49 4.00 6.47
N ASN A 46 5.58 3.26 5.36
CA ASN A 46 5.80 1.81 5.38
C ASN A 46 7.11 1.45 6.09
N THR A 47 8.18 2.19 5.81
CA THR A 47 9.47 1.99 6.47
C THR A 47 9.39 2.32 7.96
N ALA A 48 8.69 3.38 8.35
CA ALA A 48 8.48 3.73 9.75
C ALA A 48 7.68 2.64 10.51
N ILE A 49 6.66 2.07 9.87
CA ILE A 49 5.90 0.90 10.38
C ILE A 49 6.85 -0.29 10.58
N TYR A 50 7.65 -0.63 9.57
CA TYR A 50 8.63 -1.71 9.66
C TYR A 50 9.64 -1.52 10.80
N LEU A 51 10.10 -0.28 11.01
CA LEU A 51 11.02 0.07 12.10
C LEU A 51 10.35 0.14 13.48
N GLY A 52 9.02 -0.02 13.56
CA GLY A 52 8.27 -0.01 14.82
C GLY A 52 8.17 1.38 15.45
N MET A 53 8.12 2.44 14.64
CA MET A 53 7.96 3.82 15.11
C MET A 53 6.53 4.06 15.61
N ASP A 54 6.39 4.78 16.73
CA ASP A 54 5.09 5.00 17.40
C ASP A 54 4.09 5.76 16.52
N ASN A 55 4.56 6.74 15.72
CA ASN A 55 3.73 7.48 14.78
C ASN A 55 4.41 7.58 13.40
N PRO A 56 4.04 6.74 12.43
CA PRO A 56 4.68 6.74 11.11
C PRO A 56 4.33 7.97 10.25
N TYR A 57 3.41 8.82 10.70
CA TYR A 57 3.00 10.07 10.03
C TYR A 57 3.56 11.34 10.69
N ASN A 58 4.29 11.22 11.80
CA ASN A 58 4.91 12.35 12.48
C ASN A 58 6.27 11.96 13.03
N LEU A 59 7.29 12.07 12.18
CA LEU A 59 8.66 11.64 12.48
C LEU A 59 9.50 12.81 13.01
N SER A 60 10.28 12.56 14.05
CA SER A 60 11.40 13.42 14.43
C SER A 60 12.53 13.37 13.40
N GLU A 61 13.45 14.33 13.44
CA GLU A 61 14.64 14.33 12.57
C GLU A 61 15.47 13.03 12.71
N ALA A 62 15.59 12.51 13.93
CA ALA A 62 16.33 11.28 14.20
C ALA A 62 15.63 10.04 13.61
N GLU A 63 14.31 9.96 13.70
CA GLU A 63 13.52 8.88 13.10
C GLU A 63 13.55 8.96 11.57
N MET A 64 13.40 10.15 11.00
CA MET A 64 13.48 10.34 9.55
C MET A 64 14.85 9.92 9.00
N GLU A 65 15.94 10.20 9.72
CA GLU A 65 17.26 9.74 9.30
C GLU A 65 17.36 8.20 9.31
N GLN A 66 16.77 7.52 10.31
CA GLN A 66 16.70 6.04 10.32
C GLN A 66 15.87 5.49 9.15
N VAL A 67 14.72 6.11 8.86
CA VAL A 67 13.89 5.76 7.70
C VAL A 67 14.67 5.94 6.41
N LYS A 68 15.32 7.09 6.23
CA LYS A 68 16.13 7.39 5.04
C LYS A 68 17.23 6.36 4.83
N GLN A 69 18.01 6.02 5.85
CA GLN A 69 19.08 5.02 5.71
C GLN A 69 18.53 3.63 5.39
N THR A 70 17.38 3.27 5.96
CA THR A 70 16.70 2.00 5.66
C THR A 70 16.21 1.95 4.21
N LEU A 71 15.63 3.04 3.71
CA LEU A 71 15.20 3.18 2.31
C LEU A 71 16.38 3.16 1.33
N ILE A 72 17.50 3.81 1.67
CA ILE A 72 18.74 3.76 0.86
C ILE A 72 19.26 2.32 0.76
N ALA A 73 19.19 1.55 1.85
CA ALA A 73 19.58 0.15 1.85
C ALA A 73 18.63 -0.71 0.99
N GLN A 74 17.31 -0.53 1.17
CA GLN A 74 16.29 -1.23 0.38
C GLN A 74 16.40 -0.93 -1.12
N LYS A 75 16.66 0.33 -1.50
CA LYS A 75 16.79 0.74 -2.90
C LYS A 75 17.80 -0.11 -3.68
N LYS A 76 18.85 -0.63 -3.02
CA LYS A 76 19.86 -1.49 -3.66
C LYS A 76 19.33 -2.88 -4.02
N LEU A 77 18.21 -3.28 -3.43
CA LEU A 77 17.55 -4.57 -3.63
C LEU A 77 16.43 -4.49 -4.66
N VAL A 78 15.84 -3.31 -4.84
CA VAL A 78 14.67 -3.06 -5.69
C VAL A 78 15.08 -3.04 -7.18
N VAL A 79 14.31 -3.74 -8.01
CA VAL A 79 14.48 -3.75 -9.48
C VAL A 79 14.10 -2.40 -10.07
N THR A 80 12.89 -1.93 -9.74
CA THR A 80 12.37 -0.64 -10.19
C THR A 80 11.24 -0.17 -9.28
N TYR A 81 10.94 1.11 -9.39
CA TYR A 81 9.71 1.68 -8.86
C TYR A 81 8.64 1.78 -9.95
N PHE A 82 7.35 1.72 -9.58
CA PHE A 82 6.20 1.87 -10.48
C PHE A 82 5.20 2.90 -9.93
N ALA A 83 4.45 3.58 -10.79
CA ALA A 83 3.55 4.66 -10.37
C ALA A 83 2.06 4.28 -10.45
N GLY A 84 1.69 3.30 -11.28
CA GLY A 84 0.30 2.88 -11.49
C GLY A 84 0.05 1.40 -11.24
N PHE A 85 -1.19 1.06 -10.90
CA PHE A 85 -1.66 -0.32 -10.72
C PHE A 85 -1.29 -1.21 -11.91
N ASP A 86 -1.64 -0.79 -13.12
CA ASP A 86 -1.40 -1.57 -14.35
C ASP A 86 0.09 -1.70 -14.65
N GLU A 87 0.88 -0.66 -14.41
CA GLU A 87 2.33 -0.67 -14.61
C GLU A 87 3.00 -1.69 -13.70
N GLY A 88 2.68 -1.68 -12.39
CA GLY A 88 3.23 -2.63 -11.44
C GLY A 88 2.90 -4.08 -11.80
N ASN A 89 1.66 -4.35 -12.22
CA ASN A 89 1.25 -5.69 -12.64
C ASN A 89 1.92 -6.14 -13.95
N GLN A 90 2.11 -5.23 -14.91
CA GLN A 90 2.84 -5.53 -16.15
C GLN A 90 4.33 -5.81 -15.92
N ILE A 91 4.96 -5.10 -14.97
CA ILE A 91 6.34 -5.38 -14.58
C ILE A 91 6.45 -6.77 -13.95
N TRP A 92 5.51 -7.12 -13.07
CA TRP A 92 5.44 -8.47 -12.50
C TRP A 92 5.25 -9.54 -13.59
N ASP A 93 4.31 -9.33 -14.52
CA ASP A 93 4.00 -10.26 -15.60
C ASP A 93 5.17 -10.47 -16.58
N SER A 94 6.04 -9.45 -16.70
CA SER A 94 7.28 -9.56 -17.49
C SER A 94 8.30 -10.55 -16.88
N GLY A 95 8.09 -10.99 -15.64
CA GLY A 95 8.82 -12.05 -14.96
C GLY A 95 9.98 -11.56 -14.09
N GLY A 96 10.49 -12.46 -13.24
CA GLY A 96 11.63 -12.20 -12.35
C GLY A 96 11.28 -11.39 -11.09
N ILE A 97 10.00 -11.15 -10.82
CA ILE A 97 9.52 -10.46 -9.62
C ILE A 97 8.76 -11.46 -8.75
N SER A 98 9.06 -11.43 -7.45
CA SER A 98 8.49 -12.32 -6.45
C SER A 98 7.94 -11.58 -5.23
N LEU A 99 8.21 -10.27 -5.13
CA LEU A 99 7.77 -9.39 -4.05
C LEU A 99 7.36 -8.01 -4.58
N MET A 100 6.30 -7.44 -4.02
CA MET A 100 5.82 -6.10 -4.37
C MET A 100 5.31 -5.37 -3.13
N PHE A 101 5.81 -4.15 -2.88
CA PHE A 101 5.07 -3.19 -2.07
C PHE A 101 3.92 -2.62 -2.92
N SER A 102 2.71 -3.08 -2.64
CA SER A 102 1.53 -2.92 -3.49
C SER A 102 0.73 -1.66 -3.16
N MET A 103 0.08 -1.11 -4.19
CA MET A 103 -0.92 -0.04 -4.10
C MET A 103 -2.28 -0.51 -3.54
N GLY A 104 -2.50 -1.81 -3.38
CA GLY A 104 -3.68 -2.36 -2.71
C GLY A 104 -4.14 -3.71 -3.24
N GLU A 105 -5.20 -4.22 -2.62
CA GLU A 105 -5.77 -5.56 -2.79
C GLU A 105 -6.11 -5.87 -4.26
N PHE A 106 -6.52 -4.85 -5.02
CA PHE A 106 -6.89 -4.99 -6.43
C PHE A 106 -5.73 -5.49 -7.33
N GLN A 107 -4.47 -5.26 -6.95
CA GLN A 107 -3.33 -5.80 -7.71
C GLN A 107 -3.25 -7.33 -7.63
N GLU A 108 -3.59 -7.94 -6.49
CA GLU A 108 -3.63 -9.40 -6.37
C GLU A 108 -4.70 -10.00 -7.28
N VAL A 109 -5.88 -9.39 -7.35
CA VAL A 109 -6.96 -9.83 -8.24
C VAL A 109 -6.49 -9.81 -9.69
N ALA A 110 -5.91 -8.69 -10.13
CA ALA A 110 -5.42 -8.55 -11.50
C ALA A 110 -4.27 -9.52 -11.83
N LEU A 111 -3.32 -9.74 -10.92
CA LEU A 111 -2.23 -10.70 -11.11
C LEU A 111 -2.74 -12.14 -11.20
N ARG A 112 -3.75 -12.50 -10.40
CA ARG A 112 -4.42 -13.82 -10.50
C ARG A 112 -5.15 -13.99 -11.82
N ASP A 113 -5.81 -12.95 -12.32
CA ASP A 113 -6.46 -12.96 -13.64
C ASP A 113 -5.43 -13.12 -14.78
N MET A 114 -4.19 -12.67 -14.58
CA MET A 114 -3.05 -12.92 -15.48
C MET A 114 -2.44 -14.32 -15.33
N GLY A 115 -2.90 -15.12 -14.37
CA GLY A 115 -2.46 -16.50 -14.15
C GLY A 115 -1.32 -16.68 -13.14
N HIS A 116 -0.97 -15.64 -12.38
CA HIS A 116 0.06 -15.72 -11.34
C HIS A 116 -0.50 -16.25 -10.01
N ASN A 117 0.27 -17.09 -9.34
CA ASN A 117 -0.07 -17.60 -8.01
C ASN A 117 0.47 -16.66 -6.92
N VAL A 118 -0.25 -15.58 -6.65
CA VAL A 118 0.19 -14.55 -5.69
C VAL A 118 -0.73 -14.42 -4.48
N LYS A 119 -0.19 -13.85 -3.42
CA LYS A 119 -0.93 -13.51 -2.20
C LYS A 119 -0.66 -12.08 -1.75
N TYR A 120 -1.73 -11.33 -1.48
CA TYR A 120 -1.68 -10.04 -0.78
C TYR A 120 -1.79 -10.27 0.74
N ILE A 121 -0.94 -9.59 1.51
CA ILE A 121 -0.98 -9.62 2.97
C ILE A 121 -0.74 -8.24 3.57
N ILE A 122 -1.25 -8.07 4.79
CA ILE A 122 -0.73 -7.09 5.74
C ILE A 122 0.26 -7.82 6.65
N PRO A 123 1.56 -7.46 6.61
CA PRO A 123 2.56 -8.06 7.50
C PRO A 123 2.28 -7.80 8.98
N LYS A 124 2.92 -8.57 9.87
CA LYS A 124 2.70 -8.50 11.33
C LYS A 124 3.03 -7.14 11.95
N GLU A 125 3.94 -6.36 11.35
CA GLU A 125 4.26 -5.00 11.81
C GLU A 125 3.12 -4.01 11.53
N GLY A 126 2.21 -4.37 10.61
CA GLY A 126 1.08 -3.57 10.17
C GLY A 126 1.20 -3.11 8.73
N GLY A 127 0.19 -2.39 8.25
CA GLY A 127 0.13 -1.82 6.91
C GLY A 127 -0.39 -0.40 6.92
N ILE A 128 -0.39 0.25 5.77
CA ILE A 128 -1.01 1.57 5.62
C ILE A 128 -2.50 1.36 5.38
N GLY A 129 -3.35 2.07 6.11
CA GLY A 129 -4.79 2.13 5.86
C GLY A 129 -5.18 3.49 5.32
N TRP A 130 -6.09 3.53 4.34
CA TRP A 130 -6.65 4.76 3.79
C TRP A 130 -8.17 4.71 3.82
N LEU A 131 -8.79 5.89 3.91
CA LEU A 131 -10.24 6.06 3.88
C LEU A 131 -10.59 7.20 2.92
N ASP A 132 -11.26 6.85 1.83
CA ASP A 132 -11.79 7.82 0.88
C ASP A 132 -13.23 8.19 1.24
N THR A 133 -13.49 9.49 1.25
CA THR A 133 -14.80 10.06 1.57
C THR A 133 -15.30 10.95 0.44
N TRP A 134 -16.62 11.01 0.28
CA TRP A 134 -17.25 11.97 -0.61
C TRP A 134 -17.22 13.36 0.03
N ALA A 135 -16.71 14.35 -0.70
CA ALA A 135 -16.74 15.75 -0.30
C ALA A 135 -17.56 16.58 -1.31
N MET A 136 -18.46 17.42 -0.79
CA MET A 136 -19.25 18.32 -1.62
C MET A 136 -18.50 19.64 -1.82
N THR A 137 -18.23 20.01 -3.07
CA THR A 137 -17.57 21.27 -3.42
C THR A 137 -18.55 22.44 -3.38
N ALA A 138 -18.01 23.66 -3.22
CA ALA A 138 -18.83 24.86 -3.26
C ALA A 138 -19.51 25.01 -4.64
N GLY A 139 -20.82 25.21 -4.64
CA GLY A 139 -21.63 25.38 -5.85
C GLY A 139 -22.14 24.08 -6.49
N ALA A 140 -21.90 22.92 -5.86
CA ALA A 140 -22.55 21.67 -6.26
C ALA A 140 -24.08 21.74 -6.03
N ASP A 141 -24.82 20.95 -6.81
CA ASP A 141 -26.24 20.70 -6.54
C ASP A 141 -26.36 19.79 -5.30
N GLU A 142 -26.88 20.35 -4.21
CA GLU A 142 -26.94 19.69 -2.91
C GLU A 142 -27.84 18.45 -2.91
N GLU A 143 -28.96 18.49 -3.64
CA GLU A 143 -29.90 17.37 -3.72
C GLU A 143 -29.25 16.19 -4.46
N LEU A 144 -28.60 16.45 -5.59
CA LEU A 144 -27.89 15.42 -6.35
C LEU A 144 -26.67 14.88 -5.58
N ALA A 145 -25.92 15.74 -4.89
CA ALA A 145 -24.78 15.33 -4.08
C ALA A 145 -25.21 14.39 -2.94
N HIS A 146 -26.30 14.72 -2.24
CA HIS A 146 -26.85 13.86 -1.21
C HIS A 146 -27.44 12.57 -1.77
N ALA A 147 -28.14 12.60 -2.90
CA ALA A 147 -28.65 11.40 -3.56
C ALA A 147 -27.51 10.44 -3.94
N TRP A 148 -26.41 10.98 -4.48
CA TRP A 148 -25.21 10.20 -4.80
C TRP A 148 -24.56 9.60 -3.57
N ALA A 149 -24.34 10.40 -2.51
CA ALA A 149 -23.76 9.92 -1.27
C ALA A 149 -24.62 8.80 -0.64
N ASN A 150 -25.95 8.98 -0.63
CA ASN A 150 -26.90 7.98 -0.15
C ASN A 150 -26.79 6.67 -0.93
N PHE A 151 -26.76 6.74 -2.27
CA PHE A 151 -26.58 5.56 -3.12
C PHE A 151 -25.29 4.79 -2.82
N PHE A 152 -24.17 5.50 -2.57
CA PHE A 152 -22.88 4.86 -2.26
C PHE A 152 -22.78 4.26 -0.84
N ILE A 153 -23.64 4.67 0.09
CA ILE A 153 -23.69 4.08 1.43
C ILE A 153 -24.71 2.95 1.55
N GLU A 154 -25.53 2.72 0.52
CA GLU A 154 -26.39 1.54 0.45
C GLU A 154 -25.55 0.26 0.53
N LYS A 155 -26.06 -0.70 1.31
CA LYS A 155 -25.39 -1.98 1.56
C LYS A 155 -25.00 -2.68 0.25
N SER A 156 -25.95 -2.81 -0.68
CA SER A 156 -25.73 -3.46 -1.98
C SER A 156 -24.67 -2.78 -2.83
N THR A 157 -24.61 -1.45 -2.80
CA THR A 157 -23.58 -0.70 -3.55
C THR A 157 -22.19 -0.97 -2.98
N GLN A 158 -22.07 -1.02 -1.65
CA GLN A 158 -20.80 -1.35 -1.00
C GLN A 158 -20.37 -2.80 -1.17
N GLU A 159 -21.32 -3.75 -1.15
CA GLU A 159 -21.05 -5.16 -1.45
C GLU A 159 -20.49 -5.32 -2.86
N VAL A 160 -21.08 -4.65 -3.86
CA VAL A 160 -20.54 -4.67 -5.24
C VAL A 160 -19.12 -4.10 -5.31
N MET A 161 -18.83 -3.03 -4.57
CA MET A 161 -17.48 -2.44 -4.53
C MET A 161 -16.47 -3.39 -3.87
N ASN A 162 -16.86 -4.08 -2.79
CA ASN A 162 -16.03 -5.05 -2.11
C ASN A 162 -15.75 -6.28 -3.00
N GLU A 163 -16.78 -6.87 -3.58
CA GLU A 163 -16.65 -8.07 -4.43
C GLU A 163 -15.79 -7.81 -5.67
N ARG A 164 -15.93 -6.62 -6.28
CA ARG A 164 -15.25 -6.32 -7.55
C ARG A 164 -13.84 -5.78 -7.37
N TYR A 165 -13.61 -4.98 -6.33
CA TYR A 165 -12.37 -4.23 -6.17
C TYR A 165 -11.60 -4.57 -4.88
N GLY A 166 -12.17 -5.37 -3.98
CA GLY A 166 -11.56 -5.72 -2.71
C GLY A 166 -11.62 -4.58 -1.67
N TYR A 167 -12.36 -3.51 -1.92
CA TYR A 167 -12.43 -2.37 -1.00
C TYR A 167 -13.33 -2.64 0.20
N GLY A 168 -12.96 -2.03 1.31
CA GLY A 168 -13.70 -2.11 2.55
C GLY A 168 -15.00 -1.31 2.54
N THR A 169 -16.02 -1.95 3.08
CA THR A 169 -17.34 -1.39 3.40
C THR A 169 -17.25 -0.48 4.63
N VAL A 170 -18.11 0.54 4.70
CA VAL A 170 -18.11 1.53 5.79
C VAL A 170 -19.40 1.55 6.60
N THR A 171 -20.44 0.82 6.17
CA THR A 171 -21.73 0.73 6.88
C THR A 171 -21.97 -0.62 7.58
N HIS A 172 -21.10 -1.59 7.34
CA HIS A 172 -21.16 -2.95 7.89
C HIS A 172 -19.77 -3.59 7.79
N GLU A 173 -19.58 -4.76 8.42
CA GLU A 173 -18.33 -5.53 8.34
C GLU A 173 -17.93 -5.80 6.88
N SER A 174 -16.63 -5.68 6.59
CA SER A 174 -16.06 -5.91 5.27
C SER A 174 -15.61 -7.37 5.15
N PRO A 175 -16.34 -8.23 4.41
CA PRO A 175 -15.96 -9.63 4.27
C PRO A 175 -14.54 -9.76 3.69
N GLY A 176 -13.72 -10.62 4.29
CA GLY A 176 -12.35 -10.89 3.82
C GLY A 176 -11.29 -9.85 4.18
N LEU A 177 -11.65 -8.72 4.82
CA LEU A 177 -10.70 -7.70 5.28
C LEU A 177 -10.58 -7.69 6.81
N ASP A 178 -10.14 -8.80 7.38
CA ASP A 178 -10.01 -9.03 8.83
C ASP A 178 -8.74 -8.41 9.46
N TYR A 179 -8.03 -7.57 8.71
CA TYR A 179 -6.75 -6.97 9.10
C TYR A 179 -6.84 -5.49 9.45
N ALA A 180 -8.04 -4.91 9.52
CA ALA A 180 -8.23 -3.48 9.81
C ALA A 180 -7.53 -3.02 11.11
N ASP A 181 -7.50 -3.88 12.13
CA ASP A 181 -6.84 -3.59 13.42
C ASP A 181 -5.30 -3.51 13.32
N ARG A 182 -4.72 -3.96 12.21
CA ARG A 182 -3.27 -3.89 11.93
C ARG A 182 -2.91 -2.71 11.01
N LEU A 183 -3.88 -1.87 10.67
CA LEU A 183 -3.64 -0.72 9.80
C LEU A 183 -3.28 0.53 10.59
N ASN A 184 -2.27 1.23 10.08
CA ASN A 184 -1.93 2.58 10.45
C ASN A 184 -2.71 3.51 9.53
N TRP A 185 -3.79 4.10 10.05
CA TRP A 185 -4.69 4.94 9.27
C TRP A 185 -4.02 6.27 8.89
N LEU A 186 -4.18 6.64 7.61
CA LEU A 186 -3.63 7.85 7.01
C LEU A 186 -3.86 9.09 7.88
N GLN A 187 -2.77 9.82 8.14
CA GLN A 187 -2.77 11.11 8.81
C GLN A 187 -1.96 12.13 7.99
N PRO A 188 -2.18 13.44 8.21
CA PRO A 188 -1.30 14.46 7.65
C PRO A 188 0.15 14.22 8.08
N ALA A 189 1.08 14.25 7.11
CA ALA A 189 2.50 14.19 7.39
C ALA A 189 2.98 15.44 8.14
N GLU A 190 4.07 15.31 8.92
CA GLU A 190 4.68 16.44 9.62
C GLU A 190 5.13 17.57 8.68
N ASP A 191 5.72 17.21 7.53
CA ASP A 191 6.13 18.13 6.48
C ASP A 191 6.29 17.35 5.16
N PHE A 192 5.35 17.53 4.24
CA PHE A 192 5.38 16.87 2.93
C PHE A 192 6.56 17.32 2.06
N GLU A 193 7.00 18.58 2.16
CA GLU A 193 8.15 19.06 1.40
C GLU A 193 9.43 18.41 1.90
N TRP A 194 9.57 18.25 3.22
CA TRP A 194 10.68 17.52 3.82
C TRP A 194 10.72 16.06 3.39
N ARG A 195 9.58 15.36 3.50
CA ARG A 195 9.45 13.97 3.02
C ARG A 195 9.86 13.84 1.54
N ASN A 196 9.41 14.76 0.69
CA ASN A 196 9.79 14.78 -0.73
C ASN A 196 11.30 14.99 -0.96
N ARG A 197 11.94 15.88 -0.19
CA ARG A 197 13.40 16.05 -0.26
C ARG A 197 14.13 14.75 0.12
N VAL A 198 13.72 14.11 1.22
CA VAL A 198 14.30 12.84 1.67
C VAL A 198 14.13 11.75 0.62
N TRP A 199 12.94 11.60 0.03
CA TRP A 199 12.70 10.61 -1.01
C TRP A 199 13.55 10.83 -2.26
N ASN A 200 13.71 12.09 -2.69
CA ASN A 200 14.59 12.41 -3.81
C ASN A 200 16.06 12.07 -3.51
N GLU A 201 16.52 12.29 -2.28
CA GLU A 201 17.87 11.90 -1.84
C GLU A 201 18.05 10.38 -1.83
N VAL A 202 17.03 9.61 -1.38
CA VAL A 202 17.02 8.15 -1.49
C VAL A 202 17.12 7.74 -2.95
N LYS A 203 16.27 8.26 -3.84
CA LYS A 203 16.28 7.91 -5.26
C LYS A 203 17.58 8.28 -5.97
N ALA A 204 18.29 9.31 -5.49
CA ALA A 204 19.59 9.71 -6.01
C ALA A 204 20.79 8.95 -5.40
N SER A 205 20.59 8.11 -4.38
CA SER A 205 21.69 7.38 -3.74
C SER A 205 22.26 6.28 -4.64
N ASN A 206 23.54 5.96 -4.48
CA ASN A 206 24.21 4.86 -5.18
C ASN A 206 23.93 3.49 -4.55
#